data_AF-A0AA39QFH8-F1
#
_entry.id   AF-A0AA39QFH8-F1
#
_cell.length_a   1.000
_cell.length_b   1.000
_cell.length_c   1.000
_cell.angle_alpha   90.00
_cell.angle_beta   90.00
_cell.angle_gamma   90.00
#
_symmetry.space_group_name_H-M   'P 1'
#
loop_
_entity.id
_entity.type
_entity.pdbx_description
1 polymer ?
#
loop_
_entity_poly.entity_id
_entity_poly.type
_entity_poly.pdbx_seq_one_letter_code
_entity_poly.pdbx_strand_id
1 'polypeptide(L)'
;MITPDCYAHQVCLHSAKSFLHIIDFNLEINLIVGDYFKVNQGFLKYSTLATELITWLRSKTFLLALIREVQKEKGLRVITVIRAVITRWTAHYLAYRHLLELQSTLKFLAAEDEMLSPKEKRVVTGDVKAWRRANMMLGIINDPLFWCSLARYVCILFLVPVY
;
A
#
# COMPACT_ATOMS: atom_id res chain seq x y z
N MET A 1 -1.91 46.92 31.16
CA MET A 1 -1.50 46.82 29.75
C MET A 1 -0.74 45.52 29.57
N ILE A 2 -1.41 44.49 29.05
CA ILE A 2 -0.79 43.20 28.70
C ILE A 2 -0.38 43.34 27.24
N THR A 3 0.90 43.11 26.93
CA THR A 3 1.45 43.28 25.59
C THR A 3 0.86 42.26 24.60
N PRO A 4 0.63 42.62 23.32
CA PRO A 4 0.03 41.74 22.31
C PRO A 4 0.81 40.44 22.02
N ASP A 5 2.11 40.41 22.38
CA ASP A 5 3.00 39.28 22.11
C ASP A 5 2.68 38.01 22.93
N CYS A 6 2.02 38.13 24.09
CA CYS A 6 1.80 36.99 24.98
C CYS A 6 0.71 36.02 24.46
N TYR A 7 -0.33 36.55 23.82
CA TYR A 7 -1.42 35.72 23.26
C TYR A 7 -0.98 34.95 22.01
N ALA A 8 -0.18 35.56 21.13
CA ALA A 8 0.37 34.90 19.96
C ALA A 8 1.33 33.76 20.36
N HIS A 9 2.14 33.97 21.40
CA HIS A 9 3.04 32.94 21.94
C HIS A 9 2.26 31.78 22.57
N GLN A 10 1.17 32.06 23.31
CA GLN A 10 0.36 31.03 23.96
C GLN A 10 -0.46 30.20 22.97
N VAL A 11 -0.99 30.81 21.89
CA VAL A 11 -1.66 30.09 20.79
C VAL A 11 -0.65 29.25 19.99
N CYS A 12 0.56 29.77 19.75
CA CYS A 12 1.62 29.02 19.08
C CYS A 12 2.13 27.84 19.94
N LEU A 13 2.26 28.03 21.26
CA LEU A 13 2.59 26.96 22.20
C LEU A 13 1.48 25.92 22.36
N HIS A 14 0.21 26.31 22.29
CA HIS A 14 -0.92 25.37 22.35
C HIS A 14 -0.98 24.52 21.08
N SER A 15 -0.83 25.15 19.91
CA SER A 15 -0.70 24.47 18.63
C SER A 15 0.52 23.54 18.63
N ALA A 16 1.69 24.04 19.06
CA ALA A 16 2.92 23.25 19.16
C ALA A 16 2.78 22.08 20.14
N LYS A 17 2.10 22.24 21.30
CA LYS A 17 1.82 21.15 22.23
C LYS A 17 0.89 20.10 21.64
N SER A 18 -0.17 20.50 20.94
CA SER A 18 -1.03 19.56 20.22
C SER A 18 -0.25 18.81 19.12
N PHE A 19 0.63 19.50 18.40
CA PHE A 19 1.52 18.88 17.41
C PHE A 19 2.57 17.95 18.04
N LEU A 20 3.18 18.33 19.17
CA LEU A 20 4.17 17.52 19.88
C LEU A 20 3.53 16.24 20.42
N HIS A 21 2.34 16.35 21.02
CA HIS A 21 1.58 15.21 21.55
C HIS A 21 1.16 14.22 20.45
N ILE A 22 0.83 14.73 19.25
CA ILE A 22 0.56 13.91 18.08
C ILE A 22 1.83 13.21 17.57
N ILE A 23 2.99 13.89 17.61
CA ILE A 23 4.28 13.29 17.20
C ILE A 23 4.70 12.17 18.15
N ASP A 24 4.59 12.39 19.46
CA ASP A 24 4.96 11.40 20.49
C ASP A 24 4.08 10.14 20.40
N PHE A 25 2.78 10.29 20.21
CA PHE A 25 1.85 9.16 20.02
C PHE A 25 2.14 8.37 18.73
N ASN A 26 2.46 9.06 17.63
CA ASN A 26 2.84 8.39 16.39
C ASN A 26 4.16 7.60 16.55
N LEU A 27 5.13 8.13 17.29
CA LEU A 27 6.40 7.45 17.54
C LEU A 27 6.20 6.18 18.38
N GLU A 28 5.37 6.22 19.42
CA GLU A 28 5.09 5.07 20.27
C GLU A 28 4.35 3.94 19.52
N ILE A 29 3.34 4.29 18.70
CA ILE A 29 2.66 3.30 17.85
C ILE A 29 3.62 2.69 16.83
N ASN A 30 4.54 3.47 16.24
CA ASN A 30 5.55 2.93 15.32
C ASN A 30 6.43 1.86 16.01
N LEU A 31 6.75 2.02 17.30
CA LEU A 31 7.53 1.03 18.05
C LEU A 31 6.73 -0.25 18.30
N ILE A 32 5.47 -0.13 18.77
CA ILE A 32 4.59 -1.29 19.02
C ILE A 32 4.36 -2.09 17.73
N VAL A 33 4.04 -1.38 16.65
CA VAL A 33 3.84 -1.98 15.34
C VAL A 33 5.14 -2.60 14.81
N GLY A 34 6.27 -1.93 15.01
CA GLY A 34 7.60 -2.45 14.70
C GLY A 34 7.94 -3.74 15.45
N ASP A 35 7.62 -3.83 16.73
CA ASP A 35 7.85 -5.04 17.53
C ASP A 35 6.91 -6.17 17.15
N TYR A 36 5.64 -5.87 16.85
CA TYR A 36 4.72 -6.84 16.26
C TYR A 36 5.25 -7.42 14.95
N PHE A 37 5.84 -6.58 14.10
CA PHE A 37 6.45 -7.00 12.83
C PHE A 37 7.70 -7.87 13.03
N LYS A 38 8.50 -7.65 14.07
CA LYS A 38 9.67 -8.49 14.39
C LYS A 38 9.26 -9.89 14.82
N VAL A 39 8.18 -10.01 15.61
CA VAL A 39 7.71 -11.31 16.13
C VAL A 39 7.00 -12.13 15.06
N ASN A 40 6.30 -11.49 14.12
CA ASN A 40 5.55 -12.18 13.08
C ASN A 40 6.38 -12.39 11.80
N GLN A 41 7.09 -13.51 11.70
CA GLN A 41 7.90 -13.82 10.49
C GLN A 41 7.07 -13.91 9.20
N GLY A 42 5.80 -14.33 9.31
CA GLY A 42 4.86 -14.32 8.18
C GLY A 42 4.63 -12.91 7.64
N PHE A 43 4.61 -11.90 8.52
CA PHE A 43 4.51 -10.49 8.14
C PHE A 43 5.65 -10.07 7.22
N LEU A 44 6.89 -10.34 7.60
CA LEU A 44 8.06 -9.94 6.81
C LEU A 44 8.02 -10.53 5.40
N LYS A 45 7.60 -11.80 5.27
CA LYS A 45 7.43 -12.45 3.97
C LYS A 45 6.41 -11.73 3.09
N TYR A 46 5.16 -11.59 3.56
CA TYR A 46 4.07 -11.06 2.74
C TYR A 46 4.16 -9.54 2.51
N SER A 47 4.71 -8.79 3.47
CA SER A 47 5.01 -7.36 3.30
C SER A 47 6.08 -7.10 2.25
N THR A 48 7.11 -7.96 2.19
CA THR A 48 8.13 -7.92 1.13
C THR A 48 7.49 -8.19 -0.23
N LEU A 49 6.66 -9.25 -0.33
CA LEU A 49 5.94 -9.57 -1.57
C LEU A 49 5.00 -8.43 -2.01
N ALA A 50 4.28 -7.80 -1.08
CA ALA A 50 3.41 -6.66 -1.38
C ALA A 50 4.21 -5.45 -1.87
N THR A 51 5.35 -5.16 -1.23
CA THR A 51 6.26 -4.08 -1.63
C THR A 51 6.84 -4.32 -3.02
N GLU A 52 7.22 -5.56 -3.30
CA GLU A 52 7.70 -5.99 -4.62
C GLU A 52 6.64 -5.84 -5.71
N LEU A 53 5.41 -6.27 -5.42
CA LEU A 53 4.27 -6.14 -6.33
C LEU A 53 3.95 -4.67 -6.62
N ILE A 54 3.86 -3.84 -5.58
CA ILE A 54 3.66 -2.38 -5.70
C ILE A 54 4.76 -1.75 -6.55
N THR A 55 6.01 -2.13 -6.30
CA THR A 55 7.16 -1.59 -7.05
C THR A 55 7.09 -1.98 -8.52
N TRP A 56 6.75 -3.23 -8.82
CA TRP A 56 6.57 -3.71 -10.19
C TRP A 56 5.41 -3.01 -10.90
N LEU A 57 4.23 -2.92 -10.27
CA LEU A 57 3.07 -2.20 -10.83
C LEU A 57 3.44 -0.75 -11.17
N ARG A 58 4.16 -0.06 -10.28
CA ARG A 58 4.58 1.33 -10.48
C ARG A 58 5.62 1.50 -11.59
N SER A 59 6.42 0.47 -11.88
CA SER A 59 7.38 0.48 -12.99
C SER A 59 6.71 0.36 -14.37
N LYS A 60 5.43 0.01 -14.43
CA LYS A 60 4.69 -0.27 -15.67
C LYS A 60 3.58 0.77 -15.83
N THR A 61 3.93 1.91 -16.43
CA THR A 61 2.97 3.01 -16.71
C THR A 61 1.76 2.53 -17.52
N PHE A 62 1.98 1.65 -18.49
CA PHE A 62 0.91 1.02 -19.27
C PHE A 62 -0.06 0.20 -18.41
N LEU A 63 0.44 -0.59 -17.45
CA LEU A 63 -0.41 -1.38 -16.56
C LEU A 63 -1.22 -0.48 -15.62
N LEU A 64 -0.66 0.65 -15.17
CA LEU A 64 -1.41 1.64 -14.40
C LEU A 64 -2.53 2.30 -15.21
N ALA A 65 -2.34 2.49 -16.51
CA ALA A 65 -3.38 2.99 -17.41
C ALA A 65 -4.52 1.96 -17.54
N LEU A 66 -4.20 0.69 -17.79
CA LEU A 66 -5.18 -0.40 -17.86
C LEU A 66 -6.01 -0.53 -16.57
N ILE A 67 -5.36 -0.46 -15.40
CA ILE A 67 -6.06 -0.48 -14.10
C ILE A 67 -7.10 0.64 -14.01
N ARG A 68 -6.74 1.85 -14.46
CA ARG A 68 -7.65 3.00 -14.44
C ARG A 68 -8.80 2.85 -15.42
N GLU A 69 -8.56 2.29 -16.60
CA GLU A 69 -9.59 2.01 -17.61
C GLU A 69 -10.62 1.02 -17.07
N VAL A 70 -10.16 -0.14 -16.56
CA VAL A 70 -11.05 -1.15 -15.98
C VAL A 70 -11.82 -0.60 -14.78
N GLN A 71 -11.20 0.23 -13.94
CA GLN A 71 -11.91 0.89 -12.83
C GLN A 71 -13.03 1.81 -13.32
N LYS A 72 -12.78 2.61 -14.37
CA LYS A 72 -13.79 3.50 -14.96
C LYS A 72 -14.93 2.72 -15.59
N GLU A 73 -14.62 1.69 -16.38
CA GLU A 73 -15.63 0.86 -17.04
C GLU A 73 -16.55 0.16 -16.04
N LYS A 74 -16.00 -0.31 -14.92
CA LYS A 74 -16.77 -0.94 -13.85
C LYS A 74 -17.44 0.04 -12.90
N GLY A 75 -17.33 1.35 -13.13
CA GLY A 75 -17.88 2.39 -12.25
C GLY A 75 -17.26 2.39 -10.85
N LEU A 76 -16.06 1.81 -10.68
CA LEU A 76 -15.35 1.75 -9.42
C LEU A 76 -14.64 3.08 -9.15
N ARG A 77 -14.40 3.37 -7.86
CA ARG A 77 -13.52 4.47 -7.47
C ARG A 77 -12.14 4.26 -8.08
N VAL A 78 -11.63 5.26 -8.80
CA VAL A 78 -10.26 5.23 -9.34
C VAL A 78 -9.27 5.31 -8.19
N ILE A 79 -8.50 4.24 -8.00
CA ILE A 79 -7.55 4.10 -6.90
C ILE A 79 -6.15 3.98 -7.49
N THR A 80 -5.21 4.73 -6.92
CA THR A 80 -3.82 4.73 -7.35
C THR A 80 -2.98 3.77 -6.51
N VAL A 81 -1.96 3.18 -7.15
CA VAL A 81 -0.96 2.36 -6.47
C VAL A 81 0.00 3.26 -5.69
N ILE A 82 -0.10 3.22 -4.36
CA ILE A 82 0.72 4.02 -3.43
C ILE A 82 2.00 3.25 -3.07
N ARG A 83 3.12 3.97 -2.91
CA ARG A 83 4.36 3.37 -2.41
C ARG A 83 4.26 3.18 -0.90
N ALA A 84 4.56 1.97 -0.43
CA ALA A 84 4.85 1.75 0.97
C ALA A 84 6.17 2.45 1.34
N VAL A 85 6.16 3.29 2.38
CA VAL A 85 7.36 3.94 2.93
C VAL A 85 7.68 3.26 4.26
N ILE A 86 8.88 2.70 4.36
CA ILE A 86 9.35 1.83 5.47
C ILE A 86 9.20 2.50 6.83
N THR A 87 9.41 3.83 6.90
CA THR A 87 9.53 4.56 8.16
C THR A 87 8.21 4.93 8.82
N ARG A 88 7.06 4.64 8.19
CA ARG A 88 5.74 4.99 8.76
C ARG A 88 4.73 3.87 8.52
N TRP A 89 4.25 3.24 9.58
CA TRP A 89 3.24 2.17 9.49
C TRP A 89 1.98 2.60 8.75
N THR A 90 1.60 3.88 8.85
CA THR A 90 0.45 4.46 8.14
C THR A 90 0.60 4.42 6.63
N ALA A 91 1.83 4.58 6.11
CA ALA A 91 2.12 4.47 4.68
C ALA A 91 1.99 3.02 4.19
N HIS A 92 2.44 2.05 4.99
CA HIS A 92 2.24 0.62 4.72
C HIS A 92 0.76 0.26 4.75
N TYR A 93 0.05 0.69 5.79
CA TYR A 93 -1.40 0.48 5.92
C TYR A 93 -2.14 1.01 4.69
N LEU A 94 -1.90 2.27 4.30
CA LEU A 94 -2.59 2.88 3.17
C LEU A 94 -2.24 2.19 1.85
N ALA A 95 -0.96 1.86 1.62
CA ALA A 95 -0.52 1.16 0.42
C ALA A 95 -1.14 -0.25 0.30
N TYR A 96 -1.20 -1.00 1.40
CA TYR A 96 -1.80 -2.33 1.41
C TYR A 96 -3.31 -2.30 1.30
N ARG A 97 -3.97 -1.32 1.91
CA ARG A 97 -5.42 -1.11 1.75
C ARG A 97 -5.77 -0.82 0.30
N HIS A 98 -5.04 0.08 -0.34
CA HIS A 98 -5.21 0.36 -1.78
C HIS A 98 -4.94 -0.89 -2.63
N LEU A 99 -3.92 -1.68 -2.29
CA LEU A 99 -3.62 -2.92 -3.00
C LEU A 99 -4.74 -3.96 -2.87
N LEU A 100 -5.38 -4.07 -1.71
CA LEU A 100 -6.56 -4.92 -1.48
C LEU A 100 -7.77 -4.43 -2.30
N GLU A 101 -8.02 -3.13 -2.34
CA GLU A 101 -9.09 -2.56 -3.17
C GLU A 101 -8.84 -2.80 -4.67
N LEU A 102 -7.58 -2.93 -5.09
CA LEU A 102 -7.19 -3.26 -6.46
C LEU A 102 -7.21 -4.77 -6.79
N GLN A 103 -7.40 -5.65 -5.80
CA GLN A 103 -7.29 -7.11 -5.99
C GLN A 103 -8.18 -7.62 -7.13
N SER A 104 -9.45 -7.20 -7.15
CA SER A 104 -10.42 -7.65 -8.16
C SER A 104 -10.03 -7.20 -9.57
N THR A 105 -9.57 -5.96 -9.71
CA THR A 105 -9.06 -5.40 -10.98
C THR A 105 -7.80 -6.13 -11.44
N LEU A 106 -6.86 -6.41 -10.53
CA LEU A 106 -5.62 -7.11 -10.86
C LEU A 106 -5.87 -8.56 -11.29
N LYS A 107 -6.76 -9.27 -10.60
CA LYS A 107 -7.16 -10.63 -10.97
C LYS A 107 -7.88 -10.66 -12.32
N PHE A 108 -8.74 -9.67 -12.58
CA PHE A 108 -9.40 -9.54 -13.87
C PHE A 108 -8.39 -9.34 -15.01
N LEU A 109 -7.46 -8.39 -14.86
CA LEU A 109 -6.41 -8.14 -15.85
C LEU A 109 -5.50 -9.35 -16.06
N ALA A 110 -5.18 -10.09 -14.99
CA ALA A 110 -4.40 -11.32 -15.08
C ALA A 110 -5.14 -12.41 -15.88
N ALA A 111 -6.43 -12.58 -15.64
CA ALA A 111 -7.26 -13.55 -16.35
C ALA A 111 -7.45 -13.16 -17.83
N GLU A 112 -7.68 -11.89 -18.14
CA GLU A 112 -7.75 -11.41 -19.52
C GLU A 112 -6.44 -11.64 -20.27
N ASP A 113 -5.29 -11.34 -19.65
CA ASP A 113 -3.97 -11.55 -20.27
C ASP A 113 -3.66 -13.04 -20.50
N GLU A 114 -4.17 -13.93 -19.65
CA GLU A 114 -4.02 -15.38 -19.80
C GLU A 114 -4.81 -15.93 -21.00
N MET A 115 -5.96 -15.33 -21.31
CA MET A 115 -6.80 -15.71 -22.45
C MET A 115 -6.25 -15.21 -23.80
N LEU A 116 -5.32 -14.26 -23.79
CA LEU A 116 -4.70 -13.72 -25.00
C LEU A 116 -3.60 -14.64 -25.55
N SER A 117 -3.42 -14.64 -26.88
CA SER A 117 -2.32 -15.35 -27.50
C SER A 117 -0.96 -14.79 -27.02
N PRO A 118 0.14 -15.57 -27.04
CA PRO A 118 1.44 -15.10 -26.56
C PRO A 118 1.95 -13.81 -27.24
N LYS A 119 1.48 -13.51 -28.46
CA LYS A 119 1.83 -12.30 -29.21
C LYS A 119 0.99 -11.08 -28.79
N GLU A 120 -0.14 -11.30 -28.14
CA GLU A 120 -1.10 -10.27 -27.73
C GLU A 120 -1.06 -9.99 -26.22
N LYS A 121 -0.30 -10.78 -25.45
CA LYS A 121 -0.09 -10.55 -24.01
C LYS A 121 0.46 -9.15 -23.78
N ARG A 122 -0.26 -8.40 -22.96
CA ARG A 122 -0.03 -6.98 -22.66
C ARG A 122 0.70 -6.80 -21.33
N VAL A 123 0.50 -7.73 -20.39
CA VAL A 123 1.13 -7.72 -19.06
C VAL A 123 2.55 -8.29 -19.13
N VAL A 124 2.74 -9.35 -19.90
CA VAL A 124 4.01 -10.06 -20.03
C VAL A 124 4.71 -9.65 -21.33
N THR A 125 5.35 -8.49 -21.32
CA THR A 125 6.05 -7.93 -22.49
C THR A 125 7.56 -7.74 -22.24
N GLY A 126 8.38 -8.01 -23.27
CA GLY A 126 9.81 -7.72 -23.29
C GLY A 126 10.74 -8.92 -23.10
N ASP A 127 11.96 -8.64 -22.64
CA ASP A 127 13.06 -9.61 -22.47
C ASP A 127 12.74 -10.72 -21.46
N VAL A 128 13.47 -11.84 -21.52
CA VAL A 128 13.28 -13.05 -20.68
C VAL A 128 13.25 -12.71 -19.19
N LYS A 129 14.05 -11.72 -18.76
CA LYS A 129 14.05 -11.23 -17.37
C LYS A 129 12.74 -10.53 -16.99
N ALA A 130 12.18 -9.71 -17.89
CA ALA A 130 10.89 -9.05 -17.69
C ALA A 130 9.75 -10.07 -17.66
N TRP A 131 9.81 -11.07 -18.54
CA TRP A 131 8.86 -12.19 -18.58
C TRP A 131 8.85 -12.96 -17.26
N ARG A 132 10.02 -13.37 -16.77
CA ARG A 132 10.16 -14.08 -15.47
C ARG A 132 9.61 -13.25 -14.31
N ARG A 133 9.92 -11.94 -14.30
CA ARG A 133 9.42 -11.04 -13.25
C ARG A 133 7.90 -10.91 -13.31
N ALA A 134 7.32 -10.74 -14.50
CA ALA A 134 5.87 -10.64 -14.66
C ALA A 134 5.16 -11.92 -14.18
N ASN A 135 5.64 -13.11 -14.54
CA ASN A 135 5.06 -14.36 -14.07
C ASN A 135 5.18 -14.56 -12.56
N MET A 136 6.29 -14.14 -11.95
CA MET A 136 6.41 -14.14 -10.49
C MET A 136 5.34 -13.24 -9.85
N MET A 137 5.09 -12.06 -10.40
CA MET A 137 4.09 -11.13 -9.88
C MET A 137 2.65 -11.63 -10.11
N LEU A 138 2.37 -12.28 -11.25
CA LEU A 138 1.11 -12.96 -11.51
C LEU A 138 0.89 -14.12 -10.51
N GLY A 139 1.95 -14.86 -10.19
CA GLY A 139 1.91 -15.88 -9.13
C GLY A 139 1.50 -15.30 -7.77
N ILE A 140 2.01 -14.11 -7.40
CA ILE A 140 1.58 -13.41 -6.18
C ILE A 140 0.11 -12.97 -6.27
N ILE A 141 -0.33 -12.43 -7.41
CA ILE A 141 -1.72 -12.00 -7.62
C ILE A 141 -2.70 -13.18 -7.51
N ASN A 142 -2.27 -14.37 -7.94
CA ASN A 142 -3.10 -15.57 -7.91
C ASN A 142 -3.03 -16.32 -6.57
N ASP A 143 -2.06 -16.04 -5.69
CA ASP A 143 -1.94 -16.66 -4.37
C ASP A 143 -3.02 -16.14 -3.39
N PRO A 144 -3.99 -16.98 -2.97
CA PRO A 144 -5.01 -16.57 -2.00
C PRO A 144 -4.44 -16.28 -0.62
N LEU A 145 -3.37 -16.98 -0.21
CA LEU A 145 -2.75 -16.81 1.10
C LEU A 145 -2.09 -15.44 1.22
N PHE A 146 -1.52 -14.93 0.13
CA PHE A 146 -1.01 -13.57 0.05
C PHE A 146 -2.09 -12.55 0.41
N TRP A 147 -3.25 -12.61 -0.23
CA TRP A 147 -4.35 -11.67 -0.01
C TRP A 147 -4.96 -11.79 1.38
N CYS A 148 -5.19 -13.01 1.88
CA CYS A 148 -5.70 -13.24 3.22
C CYS A 148 -4.74 -12.70 4.29
N SER A 149 -3.43 -12.89 4.10
CA SER A 149 -2.40 -12.36 5.00
C SER A 149 -2.39 -10.83 4.95
N LEU A 150 -2.47 -10.24 3.77
CA LEU A 150 -2.52 -8.79 3.58
C LEU A 150 -3.75 -8.16 4.25
N ALA A 151 -4.93 -8.77 4.09
CA ALA A 151 -6.17 -8.36 4.75
C ALA A 151 -6.05 -8.45 6.27
N ARG A 152 -5.44 -9.52 6.80
CA ARG A 152 -5.17 -9.66 8.23
C ARG A 152 -4.29 -8.52 8.77
N TYR A 153 -3.28 -8.08 8.02
CA TYR A 153 -2.44 -6.96 8.43
C TYR A 153 -3.19 -5.64 8.47
N VAL A 154 -3.97 -5.34 7.42
CA VAL A 154 -4.79 -4.13 7.38
C VAL A 154 -5.80 -4.13 8.54
N CYS A 155 -6.39 -5.28 8.86
CA CYS A 155 -7.29 -5.44 10.00
C CYS A 155 -6.57 -5.18 11.34
N ILE A 156 -5.41 -5.78 11.56
CA ILE A 156 -4.65 -5.60 12.81
C ILE A 156 -4.22 -4.13 12.97
N LEU A 157 -3.72 -3.50 11.91
CA LEU A 157 -3.31 -2.09 11.93
C LEU A 157 -4.49 -1.12 12.10
N PHE A 158 -5.70 -1.52 11.69
CA PHE A 158 -6.92 -0.75 11.95
C PHE A 158 -7.38 -0.87 13.41
N LEU A 159 -7.12 -2.00 14.07
CA LEU A 159 -7.50 -2.26 15.45
C LEU A 159 -6.52 -1.68 16.48
N VAL A 160 -5.33 -1.22 16.07
CA VAL A 160 -4.46 -0.41 16.93
C VAL A 160 -5.16 0.94 17.12
N PRO A 161 -5.65 1.26 18.34
CA PRO A 161 -6.52 2.39 18.53
C PRO A 161 -5.76 3.68 18.20
N VAL A 162 -6.20 4.34 17.14
CA VAL A 162 -5.92 5.75 16.89
C VAL A 162 -6.95 6.54 17.69
N TYR A 163 -6.72 6.67 19.00
CA TYR A 163 -7.49 7.55 19.89
C TYR A 163 -6.55 8.25 20.86
#